data_AF-A0A371ASU1-F1
#
_entry.id   AF-A0A371ASU1-F1
#
_cell.length_a   1.000
_cell.length_b   1.000
_cell.length_c   1.000
_cell.angle_alpha   90.00
_cell.angle_beta   90.00
_cell.angle_gamma   90.00
#
_symmetry.space_group_name_H-M   'P 1'
#
loop_
_entity.id
_entity.type
_entity.pdbx_description
1 polymer ?
#
loop_
_entity_poly.entity_id
_entity_poly.type
_entity_poly.pdbx_seq_one_letter_code
_entity_poly.pdbx_strand_id
1 'polypeptide(L)'
;MEEKEWLILNYILPKKPSRVRVSIWRKLKKHNSVNIGHAMWVLPLTEENIELFKEISNEIFQNNGEAYIMKSSFIDEKSTNSIIETFNKVRDND
;
A
#
# COMPACT_ATOMS: atom_id res chain seq x y z
N MET A 1 23.83 -2.03 7.54
CA MET A 1 22.52 -2.65 7.31
C MET A 1 21.96 -1.99 6.07
N GLU A 2 21.60 -2.76 5.03
CA GLU A 2 20.82 -2.18 3.94
C GLU A 2 19.51 -1.65 4.52
N GLU A 3 19.26 -0.36 4.29
CA GLU A 3 18.01 0.28 4.63
C GLU A 3 16.92 -0.38 3.78
N LYS A 4 15.95 -1.06 4.41
CA LYS A 4 14.86 -1.69 3.66
C LYS A 4 14.03 -0.59 3.01
N GLU A 5 14.06 -0.53 1.68
CA GLU A 5 13.23 0.38 0.91
C GLU A 5 11.80 -0.17 0.78
N TRP A 6 10.83 0.74 0.89
CA TRP A 6 9.40 0.45 0.87
C TRP A 6 8.70 1.27 -0.19
N LEU A 7 7.62 0.71 -0.73
CA LEU A 7 6.63 1.42 -1.51
C LEU A 7 5.45 1.78 -0.63
N ILE A 8 5.01 3.03 -0.72
CA ILE A 8 3.79 3.51 -0.10
C ILE A 8 2.82 3.96 -1.18
N LEU A 9 1.60 3.44 -1.16
CA LEU A 9 0.46 3.96 -1.89
C LEU A 9 -0.45 4.70 -0.91
N ASN A 10 -0.64 5.99 -1.15
CA ASN A 10 -1.70 6.78 -0.51
C ASN A 10 -2.77 7.12 -1.55
N TYR A 11 -4.05 7.08 -1.18
CA TYR A 11 -5.12 7.44 -2.11
C TYR A 11 -6.37 8.00 -1.44
N ILE A 12 -7.14 8.74 -2.23
CA ILE A 12 -8.47 9.25 -1.90
C ILE A 12 -9.42 8.89 -3.04
N LEU A 13 -10.64 8.47 -2.68
CA LEU A 13 -11.70 8.15 -3.65
C LEU A 13 -13.01 8.84 -3.24
N PRO A 14 -13.89 9.19 -4.21
CA PRO A 14 -15.21 9.73 -3.92
C PRO A 14 -16.00 8.85 -2.95
N LYS A 15 -16.82 9.46 -2.08
CA LYS A 15 -17.60 8.75 -1.03
C LYS A 15 -18.70 7.83 -1.59
N LYS A 16 -19.19 8.09 -2.80
CA LYS A 16 -20.16 7.23 -3.49
C LYS A 16 -19.77 7.11 -4.99
N PRO A 17 -19.95 5.93 -5.60
CA PRO A 17 -20.40 4.66 -4.98
C PRO A 17 -19.32 4.02 -4.09
N SER A 18 -19.71 3.23 -3.09
CA SER A 18 -18.75 2.53 -2.20
C SER A 18 -18.00 1.38 -2.87
N ARG A 19 -18.55 0.85 -3.97
CA ARG A 19 -18.03 -0.33 -4.68
C ARG A 19 -16.56 -0.18 -5.09
N VAL A 20 -16.16 0.99 -5.59
CA VAL A 20 -14.77 1.23 -6.03
C VAL A 20 -13.82 1.13 -4.84
N ARG A 21 -14.12 1.82 -3.73
CA ARG A 21 -13.29 1.75 -2.51
C ARG A 21 -13.15 0.33 -1.98
N VAL A 22 -14.24 -0.44 -1.99
CA VAL A 22 -14.23 -1.85 -1.55
C VAL A 22 -13.40 -2.73 -2.50
N SER A 23 -13.47 -2.48 -3.81
CA SER A 23 -12.66 -3.20 -4.82
C SER A 23 -11.17 -2.98 -4.57
N ILE A 24 -10.75 -1.71 -4.48
CA ILE A 24 -9.36 -1.32 -4.24
C ILE A 24 -8.85 -1.90 -2.91
N TRP A 25 -9.64 -1.78 -1.84
CA TRP A 25 -9.29 -2.34 -0.53
C TRP A 25 -9.07 -3.86 -0.58
N ARG A 26 -9.93 -4.60 -1.29
CA ARG A 26 -9.78 -6.04 -1.47
C ARG A 26 -8.56 -6.40 -2.31
N LYS A 27 -8.26 -5.65 -3.38
CA LYS A 27 -7.06 -5.85 -4.20
C LYS A 27 -5.80 -5.67 -3.35
N LEU A 28 -5.72 -4.59 -2.59
CA LEU A 28 -4.59 -4.33 -1.68
C LEU A 28 -4.42 -5.46 -0.64
N LYS A 29 -5.51 -5.90 -0.02
CA LYS A 29 -5.47 -7.02 0.94
C LYS A 29 -5.00 -8.33 0.29
N LYS A 30 -5.51 -8.67 -0.89
CA LYS A 30 -5.12 -9.88 -1.64
C LYS A 30 -3.62 -9.94 -1.95
N HIS A 31 -2.99 -8.79 -2.12
CA HIS A 31 -1.56 -8.68 -2.41
C HIS A 31 -0.72 -8.42 -1.15
N ASN A 32 -1.20 -8.83 0.03
CA ASN A 32 -0.48 -8.70 1.29
C ASN A 32 -0.04 -7.26 1.63
N SER A 33 -0.71 -6.24 1.06
CA SER A 33 -0.39 -4.86 1.35
C SER A 33 -0.80 -4.52 2.79
N VAL A 34 0.13 -3.92 3.53
CA VAL A 34 -0.09 -3.53 4.93
C VAL A 34 -0.65 -2.12 4.99
N ASN A 35 -1.74 -1.92 5.73
CA ASN A 35 -2.21 -0.57 6.00
C ASN A 35 -1.58 -0.04 7.29
N ILE A 36 -0.91 1.11 7.22
CA ILE A 36 -0.24 1.77 8.37
C ILE A 36 -0.99 3.03 8.84
N GLY A 37 -2.28 3.15 8.51
CA GLY A 37 -3.13 4.30 8.87
C GLY A 37 -3.32 5.32 7.73
N HIS A 38 -4.35 6.15 7.83
CA HIS A 38 -4.66 7.26 6.90
C HIS A 38 -4.59 6.89 5.40
N ALA A 39 -5.08 5.71 5.03
CA ALA A 39 -5.03 5.18 3.66
C ALA A 39 -3.61 5.01 3.08
N MET A 40 -2.58 4.89 3.92
CA MET A 40 -1.23 4.49 3.51
C MET A 40 -1.11 2.98 3.49
N TRP A 41 -0.79 2.44 2.31
CA TRP A 41 -0.60 1.03 2.04
C TRP A 41 0.85 0.76 1.67
N VAL A 42 1.45 -0.26 2.29
CA VAL A 42 2.89 -0.48 2.25
C VAL A 42 3.21 -1.86 1.71
N LEU A 43 4.21 -1.92 0.83
CA LEU A 43 4.84 -3.13 0.33
C LEU A 43 6.37 -2.96 0.26
N PRO A 44 7.16 -4.04 0.30
CA PRO A 44 8.59 -3.97 -0.01
C PRO A 44 8.83 -3.38 -1.40
N LEU A 45 9.89 -2.61 -1.59
CA LEU A 45 10.26 -2.10 -2.90
C LEU A 45 10.73 -3.24 -3.82
N THR A 46 9.88 -3.66 -4.75
CA THR A 46 10.18 -4.60 -5.83
C THR A 46 9.55 -4.10 -7.13
N GLU A 47 10.04 -4.55 -8.28
CA GLU A 47 9.44 -4.20 -9.58
C GLU A 47 7.98 -4.68 -9.69
N GLU A 48 7.69 -5.88 -9.18
CA GLU A 48 6.33 -6.44 -9.11
C GLU A 48 5.38 -5.55 -8.31
N ASN A 49 5.82 -5.09 -7.13
CA ASN A 49 5.00 -4.24 -6.27
C ASN A 49 4.82 -2.83 -6.84
N ILE A 50 5.82 -2.31 -7.57
CA ILE A 50 5.69 -1.05 -8.31
C ILE A 50 4.57 -1.17 -9.34
N GLU A 51 4.57 -2.24 -10.13
CA GLU A 51 3.59 -2.41 -11.20
C GLU A 51 2.18 -2.61 -10.65
N LEU A 52 2.04 -3.42 -9.59
CA LEU A 52 0.79 -3.56 -8.86
C LEU A 52 0.24 -2.21 -8.37
N PHE A 53 1.07 -1.38 -7.74
CA PHE A 53 0.63 -0.07 -7.24
C PHE A 53 0.28 0.89 -8.39
N LYS A 54 0.99 0.84 -9.52
CA LYS A 54 0.62 1.62 -10.72
C LYS A 54 -0.72 1.19 -11.29
N GLU A 55 -0.99 -0.11 -11.39
CA GLU A 55 -2.30 -0.60 -11.83
C GLU A 55 -3.42 -0.10 -10.93
N ILE A 56 -3.23 -0.21 -9.62
CA ILE A 56 -4.20 0.26 -8.61
C ILE A 56 -4.40 1.77 -8.73
N SER A 57 -3.31 2.53 -8.87
CA SER A 57 -3.34 3.99 -9.06
C SER A 57 -4.13 4.38 -10.31
N ASN A 58 -3.95 3.65 -11.42
CA ASN A 58 -4.71 3.87 -12.65
C ASN A 58 -6.21 3.62 -12.46
N GLU A 59 -6.58 2.52 -11.79
CA GLU A 59 -7.99 2.24 -11.44
C GLU A 59 -8.57 3.36 -10.57
N ILE A 60 -7.81 3.89 -9.62
CA ILE A 60 -8.22 5.02 -8.77
C ILE A 60 -8.47 6.28 -9.61
N PHE A 61 -7.54 6.65 -10.50
CA PHE A 61 -7.69 7.83 -11.37
C PHE A 61 -8.90 7.71 -12.31
N GLN A 62 -9.14 6.53 -12.89
CA GLN A 62 -10.31 6.27 -13.73
C GLN A 62 -11.63 6.43 -12.98
N ASN A 63 -11.62 6.31 -11.65
CA ASN A 63 -12.78 6.47 -10.80
C ASN A 63 -12.80 7.82 -10.05
N ASN A 64 -12.20 8.86 -10.65
CA ASN A 64 -12.17 10.23 -10.12
C ASN A 64 -11.53 10.35 -8.73
N GLY A 65 -10.58 9.47 -8.41
CA GLY A 65 -9.75 9.56 -7.21
C GLY A 65 -8.38 10.17 -7.46
N GLU A 66 -7.62 10.26 -6.38
CA GLU A 66 -6.22 10.68 -6.38
C GLU A 66 -5.37 9.57 -5.75
N ALA A 67 -4.16 9.38 -6.25
CA ALA A 67 -3.23 8.37 -5.75
C ALA A 67 -1.78 8.87 -5.87
N TYR A 68 -0.97 8.52 -4.87
CA TYR A 68 0.43 8.87 -4.76
C TYR A 68 1.23 7.60 -4.44
N ILE A 69 2.23 7.29 -5.27
CA ILE A 69 3.18 6.19 -5.04
C ILE A 69 4.52 6.80 -4.66
N MET A 70 5.06 6.38 -3.53
CA MET A 70 6.32 6.88 -2.99
C MET A 70 7.28 5.71 -2.78
N LYS A 71 8.56 5.91 -3.16
CA LYS A 71 9.67 5.15 -2.61
C LYS A 71 10.05 5.79 -1.28
N SER A 72 10.26 4.96 -0.26
CA SER A 72 10.44 5.46 1.10
C SER A 72 11.38 4.57 1.91
N SER A 73 12.07 5.18 2.85
CA SER A 73 12.65 4.52 4.01
C SER A 73 12.07 5.16 5.28
N PHE A 74 12.07 4.42 6.37
CA PHE A 74 11.62 4.94 7.67
C PHE A 74 12.82 5.43 8.46
N ILE A 75 12.70 6.65 9.00
CA ILE A 75 13.78 7.31 9.74
C ILE A 75 14.12 6.53 11.02
N ASP A 76 13.09 6.13 11.78
CA ASP A 76 13.27 5.43 13.04
C ASP A 76 13.26 3.91 12.87
N GLU A 77 14.22 3.24 13.51
CA GLU A 77 14.29 1.78 13.55
C GLU A 77 13.02 1.14 14.14
N LYS A 78 12.39 1.81 15.11
CA LYS A 78 11.11 1.38 15.68
C LYS A 78 10.00 1.31 14.63
N SER A 79 9.93 2.29 13.74
CA SER A 79 8.95 2.33 12.64
C SER A 79 9.23 1.23 11.62
N THR A 80 10.49 1.05 11.26
CA THR A 80 10.94 -0.06 10.40
C THR A 80 10.54 -1.41 10.96
N ASN A 81 10.85 -1.69 12.23
CA ASN A 81 10.55 -2.95 12.89
C ASN A 81 9.03 -3.19 13.00
N SER A 82 8.26 -2.16 13.37
CA SER A 82 6.80 -2.25 13.42
C SER A 82 6.18 -2.66 12.08
N ILE A 83 6.73 -2.16 10.97
CA ILE A 83 6.22 -2.45 9.63
C ILE A 83 6.62 -3.85 9.19
N ILE A 84 7.86 -4.27 9.45
CA ILE A 84 8.32 -5.64 9.20
C ILE A 84 7.45 -6.64 9.97
N GLU A 85 7.21 -6.40 11.26
CA GLU A 85 6.35 -7.27 12.08
C GLU A 85 4.93 -7.34 11.53
N THR A 86 4.37 -6.20 11.12
CA THR A 86 3.01 -6.16 10.58
C THR A 86 2.93 -6.89 9.23
N PHE A 87 3.93 -6.72 8.37
CA PHE A 87 4.02 -7.40 7.09
C PHE A 87 4.13 -8.91 7.25
N ASN A 88 5.02 -9.37 8.14
CA ASN A 88 5.16 -10.80 8.43
C ASN A 88 3.85 -11.40 8.98
N LYS A 89 3.17 -10.69 9.89
CA LYS A 89 1.86 -11.12 10.40
C LYS A 89 0.80 -11.24 9.30
N VAL A 90 0.77 -10.33 8.32
CA VAL A 90 -0.19 -10.41 7.21
C VAL A 90 0.12 -11.64 6.35
N ARG A 91 1.39 -11.88 6.03
CA ARG A 91 1.83 -13.04 5.26
C ARG A 91 1.55 -14.39 5.95
N ASP A 92 1.68 -14.45 7.27
CA ASP A 92 1.46 -15.70 8.02
C ASP A 92 -0.03 -16.03 8.23
N ASN A 93 -0.94 -15.09 7.96
CA ASN A 93 -2.40 -15.25 8.12
C ASN A 93 -3.14 -15.46 6.78
N ASP A 94 -2.42 -15.46 5.64
CA ASP A 94 -2.92 -15.77 4.29
C ASP A 94 -2.48 -17.19 3.87
#